data_AF-A0A8X7R1P2-F1
#
_entry.id   AF-A0A8X7R1P2-F1
#
_cell.length_a   1.000
_cell.length_b   1.000
_cell.length_c   1.000
_cell.angle_alpha   90.00
_cell.angle_beta   90.00
_cell.angle_gamma   90.00
#
_symmetry.space_group_name_H-M   'P 1'
#
loop_
_entity.id
_entity.type
_entity.pdbx_description
1 polymer ?
#
loop_
_entity_poly.entity_id
_entity_poly.type
_entity_poly.pdbx_seq_one_letter_code
_entity_poly.pdbx_strand_id
1 'polypeptide(L)'
;MAQAAMFDYFYNNGGSQFLIAESMSQNAPLFNDTLLKKLHHSNLDVGAYSSSGDDAIRSITRFLLYHPVNEFEPFFESLGLKPSEFSGLVPCDKMVLNEDAFLLENYHVFWNYGIGREKMGKIFF
;
A
#
# COMPACT_ATOMS: atom_id res chain seq x y z
N MET A 1 -10.97 -1.17 8.77
CA MET A 1 -11.69 -1.21 7.48
C MET A 1 -10.76 -0.88 6.30
N ALA A 2 -10.20 0.33 6.21
CA ALA A 2 -9.31 0.71 5.09
C ALA A 2 -8.10 -0.23 4.91
N GLN A 3 -7.39 -0.53 6.00
CA GLN A 3 -6.25 -1.46 5.97
C GLN A 3 -6.64 -2.86 5.44
N ALA A 4 -7.81 -3.37 5.81
CA ALA A 4 -8.27 -4.68 5.34
C ALA A 4 -8.57 -4.67 3.83
N ALA A 5 -9.22 -3.61 3.32
CA ALA A 5 -9.43 -3.46 1.88
C ALA A 5 -8.13 -3.31 1.09
N MET A 6 -7.14 -2.63 1.68
CA MET A 6 -5.83 -2.43 1.06
C MET A 6 -5.02 -3.72 1.08
N PHE A 7 -5.06 -4.47 2.19
CA PHE A 7 -4.50 -5.82 2.24
C PHE A 7 -5.12 -6.70 1.15
N ASP A 8 -6.45 -6.74 1.04
CA ASP A 8 -7.15 -7.51 0.01
C ASP A 8 -6.74 -7.08 -1.40
N TYR A 9 -6.62 -5.78 -1.66
CA TYR A 9 -6.18 -5.25 -2.94
C TYR A 9 -4.74 -5.68 -3.25
N PHE A 10 -3.76 -5.43 -2.37
CA PHE A 10 -2.36 -5.74 -2.63
C PHE A 10 -2.10 -7.25 -2.72
N TYR A 11 -2.71 -8.04 -1.82
CA TYR A 11 -2.48 -9.48 -1.77
C TYR A 11 -3.23 -10.21 -2.90
N ASN A 12 -4.54 -10.02 -3.02
CA ASN A 12 -5.34 -10.81 -3.97
C ASN A 12 -5.26 -10.28 -5.40
N ASN A 13 -5.17 -8.95 -5.59
CA ASN A 13 -5.19 -8.34 -6.92
C ASN A 13 -3.80 -7.86 -7.40
N GLY A 14 -3.02 -7.25 -6.50
CA GLY A 14 -1.64 -6.82 -6.80
C GLY A 14 -0.64 -7.98 -6.84
N GLY A 15 -1.00 -9.16 -6.33
CA GLY A 15 -0.15 -10.34 -6.27
C GLY A 15 1.04 -10.19 -5.31
N SER A 16 1.02 -9.18 -4.44
CA SER A 16 2.09 -8.94 -3.48
C SER A 16 2.19 -10.11 -2.50
N GLN A 17 3.41 -10.42 -2.05
CA GLN A 17 3.60 -11.44 -1.03
C GLN A 17 2.90 -11.03 0.28
N PHE A 18 2.33 -12.00 0.99
CA PHE A 18 1.49 -11.78 2.18
C PHE A 18 2.11 -10.76 3.17
N LEU A 19 3.37 -10.98 3.58
CA LEU A 19 4.03 -10.13 4.59
C LEU A 19 4.26 -8.69 4.11
N ILE A 20 4.42 -8.50 2.80
CA ILE A 20 4.59 -7.19 2.18
C ILE A 20 3.24 -6.48 2.12
N ALA A 21 2.20 -7.16 1.62
CA ALA A 21 0.83 -6.64 1.60
C ALA A 21 0.34 -6.26 3.01
N GLU A 22 0.63 -7.11 4.01
CA GLU A 22 0.36 -6.84 5.42
C GLU A 22 1.11 -5.58 5.88
N SER A 23 2.43 -5.49 5.64
CA SER A 23 3.23 -4.32 6.00
C SER A 23 2.67 -3.03 5.41
N MET A 24 2.40 -3.02 4.10
CA MET A 24 1.86 -1.86 3.38
C MET A 24 0.51 -1.44 3.95
N SER A 25 -0.38 -2.39 4.21
CA SER A 25 -1.70 -2.09 4.75
C SER A 25 -1.66 -1.50 6.16
N GLN A 26 -0.72 -1.96 7.01
CA GLN A 26 -0.66 -1.59 8.42
C GLN A 26 0.22 -0.36 8.69
N ASN A 27 1.29 -0.18 7.92
CA ASN A 27 2.36 0.78 8.21
C ASN A 27 2.44 1.97 7.24
N ALA A 28 1.40 2.20 6.41
CA ALA A 28 1.31 3.36 5.50
C ALA A 28 0.12 4.30 5.82
N PRO A 29 0.06 4.91 7.02
CA PRO A 29 -1.10 5.69 7.45
C PRO A 29 -1.39 6.93 6.60
N LEU A 30 -0.37 7.66 6.11
CA LEU A 30 -0.55 8.86 5.30
C LEU A 30 -1.11 8.53 3.92
N PHE A 31 -0.62 7.45 3.32
CA PHE A 31 -1.17 6.91 2.09
C PHE A 31 -2.64 6.51 2.28
N ASN A 32 -2.96 5.77 3.36
CA ASN A 32 -4.32 5.36 3.67
C ASN A 32 -5.27 6.54 3.83
N ASP A 33 -4.86 7.58 4.56
CA ASP A 33 -5.65 8.80 4.75
C ASP A 33 -5.86 9.55 3.43
N THR A 34 -4.83 9.59 2.58
CA THR A 34 -4.90 10.24 1.26
C THR A 34 -5.86 9.49 0.34
N LEU A 35 -5.82 8.15 0.36
CA LEU A 35 -6.75 7.31 -0.40
C LEU A 35 -8.19 7.52 0.07
N LEU A 36 -8.45 7.51 1.37
CA LEU A 36 -9.78 7.73 1.93
C LEU A 36 -10.34 9.10 1.54
N LYS A 37 -9.52 10.16 1.57
CA LYS A 37 -9.93 11.48 1.09
C LYS A 37 -10.31 11.48 -0.39
N LYS A 38 -9.54 10.78 -1.24
CA LYS A 38 -9.87 10.62 -2.67
C LYS A 38 -11.20 9.88 -2.86
N LEU A 39 -11.44 8.83 -2.07
CA LEU A 39 -12.70 8.08 -2.09
C LEU A 39 -13.91 8.96 -1.70
N HIS A 40 -13.79 9.74 -0.62
CA HIS A 40 -14.84 10.67 -0.20
C HIS A 40 -15.16 11.70 -1.29
N HIS A 41 -14.16 12.24 -2.00
CA HIS A 41 -14.38 13.17 -3.10
C HIS A 41 -14.96 12.53 -4.37
N SER A 42 -14.75 11.22 -4.56
CA SER A 42 -15.25 10.50 -5.74
C SER A 42 -16.77 10.20 -5.69
N ASN A 43 -17.49 10.69 -4.67
CA ASN A 43 -18.89 10.35 -4.36
C ASN A 43 -19.14 8.84 -4.27
N LEU A 44 -18.08 8.04 -4.04
CA LEU A 44 -18.25 6.65 -3.68
C LEU A 44 -18.78 6.63 -2.26
N ASP A 45 -20.09 6.36 -2.13
CA ASP A 45 -20.77 6.31 -0.85
C ASP A 45 -20.36 5.05 -0.07
N VAL A 46 -19.12 5.05 0.44
CA VAL A 46 -18.60 3.99 1.31
C VAL A 46 -19.45 3.89 2.60
N GLY A 47 -20.22 4.95 2.92
CA GLY A 47 -21.05 5.06 4.13
C GLY A 47 -22.58 5.10 3.94
N ALA A 48 -23.16 5.46 2.78
CA ALA A 48 -24.62 5.62 2.70
C ALA A 48 -25.43 4.34 2.42
N TYR A 49 -24.78 3.24 2.01
CA TYR A 49 -25.44 1.95 1.73
C TYR A 49 -24.93 0.77 2.58
N SER A 50 -23.98 0.99 3.50
CA SER A 50 -23.20 -0.09 4.14
C SER A 50 -23.48 -0.16 5.64
N SER A 51 -24.34 -1.08 6.08
CA SER A 51 -24.56 -1.35 7.52
C SER A 51 -23.53 -2.32 8.12
N SER A 52 -22.60 -2.83 7.31
CA SER A 52 -21.56 -3.79 7.69
C SER A 52 -20.18 -3.35 7.22
N GLY A 53 -19.14 -3.64 8.02
CA GLY A 53 -17.74 -3.32 7.67
C GLY A 53 -17.25 -4.04 6.40
N ASP A 54 -17.84 -5.18 6.05
CA ASP A 54 -17.46 -5.96 4.87
C ASP A 54 -17.87 -5.29 3.55
N ASP A 55 -19.01 -4.58 3.53
CA ASP A 55 -19.47 -3.85 2.33
C ASP A 55 -18.58 -2.63 2.04
N ALA A 56 -18.09 -1.97 3.09
CA ALA A 56 -17.11 -0.90 2.97
C ALA A 56 -15.77 -1.43 2.42
N ILE A 57 -15.29 -2.57 2.94
CA ILE A 57 -14.08 -3.24 2.44
C ILE A 57 -14.23 -3.56 0.95
N ARG A 58 -15.30 -4.24 0.56
CA ARG A 58 -15.56 -4.62 -0.84
C ARG A 58 -15.64 -3.41 -1.77
N SER A 59 -16.23 -2.30 -1.31
CA SER A 59 -16.36 -1.06 -2.10
C SER A 59 -15.02 -0.38 -2.31
N ILE A 60 -14.19 -0.30 -1.27
CA ILE A 60 -12.82 0.25 -1.37
C ILE A 60 -11.96 -0.63 -2.30
N THR A 61 -11.98 -1.95 -2.10
CA THR A 61 -11.24 -2.87 -2.97
C THR A 61 -11.68 -2.72 -4.42
N ARG A 62 -12.99 -2.68 -4.69
CA ARG A 62 -13.54 -2.47 -6.04
C ARG A 62 -13.09 -1.14 -6.64
N PHE A 63 -13.08 -0.05 -5.88
CA PHE A 63 -12.59 1.23 -6.36
C PHE A 63 -11.13 1.16 -6.80
N LEU A 64 -10.27 0.53 -5.99
CA LEU A 64 -8.85 0.36 -6.29
C LEU A 64 -8.62 -0.47 -7.57
N LEU A 65 -9.51 -1.40 -7.92
CA LEU A 65 -9.44 -2.12 -9.20
C LEU A 65 -9.63 -1.21 -10.43
N TYR A 66 -10.47 -0.18 -10.31
CA TYR A 66 -10.71 0.78 -11.40
C TYR A 66 -9.79 2.00 -11.34
N HIS A 67 -9.17 2.24 -10.18
CA HIS A 67 -8.27 3.34 -9.90
C HIS A 67 -7.00 2.81 -9.25
N PRO A 68 -6.17 2.07 -10.00
CA PRO A 68 -4.96 1.48 -9.46
C PRO A 68 -4.05 2.57 -8.88
N VAL A 69 -3.50 2.28 -7.71
CA VAL A 69 -2.56 3.15 -7.02
C VAL A 69 -1.13 2.76 -7.36
N ASN A 70 -0.20 3.69 -7.22
CA ASN A 70 1.22 3.35 -7.31
C ASN A 70 1.62 2.61 -6.02
N GLU A 71 1.93 1.31 -6.13
CA GLU A 71 2.23 0.43 -4.98
C GLU A 71 3.56 0.77 -4.30
N PHE A 72 4.44 1.53 -4.96
CA PHE A 72 5.70 1.97 -4.38
C PHE A 72 5.49 3.00 -3.26
N GLU A 73 4.45 3.83 -3.33
CA GLU A 73 4.14 4.81 -2.28
C GLU A 73 3.86 4.15 -0.92
N PRO A 74 2.86 3.26 -0.76
CA PRO A 74 2.59 2.58 0.50
C PRO A 74 3.73 1.62 0.89
N PHE A 75 4.45 1.06 -0.08
CA PHE A 75 5.64 0.27 0.20
C PHE A 75 6.71 1.10 0.93
N PHE A 76 7.15 2.22 0.34
CA PHE A 76 8.18 3.08 0.94
C PHE A 76 7.74 3.67 2.28
N GLU A 77 6.48 4.07 2.40
CA GLU A 77 5.94 4.53 3.67
C GLU A 77 6.00 3.43 4.74
N SER A 78 5.65 2.19 4.38
CA SER A 78 5.75 1.03 5.29
C SER A 78 7.18 0.69 5.72
N LEU A 79 8.19 1.17 4.98
CA LEU A 79 9.60 1.06 5.33
C LEU A 79 10.09 2.21 6.25
N GLY A 80 9.18 3.07 6.70
CA GLY A 80 9.46 4.19 7.60
C GLY A 80 9.89 5.49 6.91
N LEU A 81 9.75 5.59 5.59
CA LEU A 81 10.06 6.81 4.86
C LEU A 81 8.87 7.77 4.85
N LYS A 82 9.15 9.08 4.92
CA LYS A 82 8.14 10.11 4.74
C LYS A 82 7.92 10.39 3.24
N PRO A 83 6.74 10.87 2.82
CA PRO A 83 6.50 11.23 1.41
C PRO A 83 7.54 12.18 0.81
N SER A 84 8.06 13.12 1.61
CA SER A 84 9.14 14.03 1.17
C SER A 84 10.45 13.32 0.86
N GLU A 85 10.69 12.15 1.45
CA GLU A 85 11.93 11.36 1.32
C GLU A 85 11.85 10.37 0.16
N PHE A 86 10.66 9.84 -0.13
CA PHE A 86 10.49 8.86 -1.22
C PHE A 86 9.85 9.42 -2.49
N SER A 87 9.32 10.65 -2.49
CA SER A 87 8.65 11.22 -3.67
C SER A 87 9.50 11.20 -4.95
N GLY A 88 10.81 11.39 -4.83
CA GLY A 88 11.76 11.30 -5.96
C GLY A 88 12.21 9.87 -6.30
N LEU A 89 11.84 8.89 -5.49
CA LEU A 89 12.19 7.47 -5.66
C LEU A 89 11.07 6.66 -6.31
N VAL A 90 9.84 7.18 -6.29
CA VAL A 90 8.69 6.54 -6.92
C VAL A 90 8.93 6.44 -8.43
N PRO A 91 8.97 5.24 -9.02
CA PRO A 91 9.17 5.08 -10.46
C PRO A 91 8.05 5.77 -11.25
N CYS A 92 8.41 6.47 -12.33
CA CYS A 92 7.44 7.10 -13.22
C CYS A 92 6.86 6.12 -14.25
N ASP A 93 7.57 5.01 -14.52
CA ASP A 93 7.27 4.02 -15.55
C ASP A 93 6.67 2.71 -15.00
N LYS A 94 6.64 2.55 -13.68
CA LYS A 94 6.13 1.35 -13.00
C LYS A 94 5.22 1.74 -11.84
N MET A 95 4.14 0.99 -11.69
CA MET A 95 3.16 1.19 -10.62
C MET A 95 2.94 -0.06 -9.78
N VAL A 96 3.29 -1.24 -10.29
CA VAL A 96 3.12 -2.52 -9.61
C VAL A 96 4.45 -2.89 -8.96
N LEU A 97 4.46 -3.07 -7.64
CA LEU A 97 5.68 -3.31 -6.86
C LEU A 97 6.37 -4.61 -7.29
N ASN A 98 5.58 -5.62 -7.65
CA ASN A 98 6.06 -6.92 -8.09
C ASN A 98 6.87 -6.89 -9.41
N GLU A 99 6.82 -5.80 -10.17
CA GLU A 99 7.65 -5.62 -11.36
C GLU A 99 9.10 -5.24 -11.02
N ASP A 100 9.38 -4.90 -9.76
CA ASP A 100 10.73 -4.58 -9.27
C ASP A 100 11.30 -5.71 -8.39
N ALA A 101 11.75 -6.77 -9.05
CA ALA A 101 12.32 -7.94 -8.37
C ALA A 101 13.56 -7.59 -7.54
N PHE A 102 14.37 -6.61 -7.94
CA PHE A 102 15.59 -6.23 -7.24
C PHE A 102 15.28 -5.54 -5.90
N LEU A 103 14.29 -4.64 -5.89
CA LEU A 103 13.83 -4.01 -4.66
C LEU A 103 13.29 -5.05 -3.67
N LEU A 104 12.50 -6.00 -4.17
CA LEU A 104 11.93 -7.07 -3.36
C LEU A 104 12.99 -8.05 -2.82
N GLU A 105 13.99 -8.41 -3.62
CA GLU A 105 15.10 -9.25 -3.18
C GLU A 105 15.86 -8.61 -2.02
N ASN A 106 16.21 -7.34 -2.14
CA ASN A 106 16.88 -6.62 -1.06
C ASN A 106 16.02 -6.51 0.20
N TYR A 107 14.70 -6.33 0.05
CA TYR A 107 13.77 -6.33 1.18
C TYR A 107 13.82 -7.67 1.91
N HIS A 108 13.78 -8.79 1.17
CA HIS A 108 13.89 -10.13 1.75
C HIS A 108 15.21 -10.37 2.45
N VAL A 109 16.32 -9.89 1.88
CA VAL A 109 17.64 -9.96 2.51
C VAL A 109 17.60 -9.25 3.87
N PHE A 110 17.14 -8.00 3.94
CA PHE A 110 17.07 -7.27 5.21
C PHE A 110 16.13 -7.91 6.23
N TRP A 111 14.99 -8.42 5.77
CA TRP A 111 14.07 -9.15 6.64
C TRP A 111 14.73 -10.42 7.23
N ASN A 112 15.46 -11.18 6.41
CA ASN A 112 16.20 -12.37 6.85
C ASN A 112 17.33 -12.02 7.83
N TYR A 113 17.92 -10.83 7.73
CA TYR A 113 18.88 -10.32 8.71
C TYR A 113 18.23 -9.78 10.00
N GLY A 114 16.90 -9.81 10.11
CA GLY A 114 16.17 -9.36 11.30
C GLY A 114 16.10 -7.83 11.43
N ILE A 115 16.28 -7.09 10.33
CA ILE A 115 16.14 -5.64 10.34
C ILE A 115 14.65 -5.29 10.42
N GLY A 116 14.30 -4.38 11.33
CA GLY A 116 12.93 -3.85 11.43
C GLY A 116 12.52 -3.12 10.15
N ARG A 117 11.29 -3.37 9.67
CA ARG A 117 10.79 -2.83 8.40
C ARG A 117 10.86 -1.31 8.36
N GLU A 118 10.54 -0.65 9.48
CA GLU A 118 10.57 0.79 9.68
C GLU A 118 11.97 1.43 9.57
N LYS A 119 13.02 0.61 9.55
CA LYS A 119 14.41 1.05 9.40
C LYS A 119 14.97 0.78 8.01
N MET A 120 14.35 -0.13 7.25
CA MET A 120 14.86 -0.54 5.94
C MET A 120 14.91 0.63 4.96
N GLY A 121 13.93 1.54 5.02
CA GLY A 121 13.86 2.67 4.11
C GLY A 121 15.12 3.56 4.17
N LYS A 122 15.67 3.75 5.38
CA LYS A 122 16.90 4.53 5.62
C LYS A 122 18.19 3.82 5.21
N ILE A 123 18.11 2.53 4.94
CA ILE A 123 19.26 1.72 4.48
C ILE A 123 19.24 1.67 2.94
N PHE A 124 18.06 1.61 2.35
CA PHE A 124 17.88 1.63 0.91
C PHE A 124 18.26 2.97 0.25
N PHE A 125 17.94 4.09 0.91
CA PHE A 125 17.98 5.44 0.33
C PHE A 125 18.47 6.46 1.34
#